data_AF-A0A8S4SB85-F1
#
_entry.id   AF-A0A8S4SB85-F1
#
_cell.length_a   1.000
_cell.length_b   1.000
_cell.length_c   1.000
_cell.angle_alpha   90.00
_cell.angle_beta   90.00
_cell.angle_gamma   90.00
#
_symmetry.space_group_name_H-M   'P 1'
#
loop_
_entity.id
_entity.type
_entity.pdbx_description
1 polymer ?
#
loop_
_entity_poly.entity_id
_entity_poly.type
_entity_poly.pdbx_seq_one_letter_code
_entity_poly.pdbx_strand_id
1 'polypeptide(L)'
;MSIYHFQDEIEGLKRLLTETLGRQDGVKQEWLIEDTIGNWWRPNFEPPQYPYIPPHITKPKEHKRLFLVQLQDRALFAVPKNYKLVAAPLFELYDNAQGYGPIISSLSQSLCRFNFVYM
;
A
#
# COMPACT_ATOMS: atom_id res chain seq x y z
N MET A 1 9.57 0.33 4.93
CA MET A 1 9.00 0.27 6.30
C MET A 1 8.45 -1.14 6.51
N SER A 2 8.80 -1.81 7.60
CA SER A 2 8.32 -3.17 7.93
C SER A 2 7.48 -3.13 9.19
N ILE A 3 6.46 -3.99 9.28
CA ILE A 3 5.69 -4.21 10.50
C ILE A 3 6.55 -5.05 11.47
N TYR A 4 6.44 -4.81 12.78
CA TYR A 4 7.16 -5.60 13.79
C TYR A 4 6.52 -6.98 13.96
N HIS A 5 7.32 -7.98 14.34
CA HIS A 5 6.98 -9.42 14.32
C HIS A 5 5.75 -9.83 15.17
N PHE A 6 5.22 -8.96 16.02
CA PHE A 6 4.06 -9.22 16.89
C PHE A 6 2.98 -8.14 16.80
N GLN A 7 3.12 -7.20 15.86
CA GLN A 7 2.16 -6.12 15.69
C GLN A 7 1.05 -6.58 14.75
N ASP A 8 -0.20 -6.32 15.14
CA ASP A 8 -1.34 -6.44 14.24
C ASP A 8 -1.08 -5.64 12.96
N GLU A 9 -1.36 -6.21 11.79
CA GLU A 9 -0.99 -5.60 10.52
C GLU A 9 -1.70 -4.28 10.27
N ILE A 10 -2.95 -4.14 10.71
CA ILE A 10 -3.77 -2.94 10.56
C ILE A 10 -3.21 -1.85 11.47
N GLU A 11 -2.94 -2.16 12.74
CA GLU A 11 -2.35 -1.20 13.68
C GLU A 11 -0.92 -0.82 13.26
N GLY A 12 -0.18 -1.77 12.70
CA GLY A 12 1.10 -1.54 12.03
C GLY A 12 0.94 -0.51 10.92
N LEU A 13 0.03 -0.75 9.97
CA LEU A 13 -0.22 0.15 8.85
C LEU A 13 -0.65 1.55 9.31
N LYS A 14 -1.59 1.67 10.26
CA LYS A 14 -2.02 2.96 10.82
C LYS A 14 -0.85 3.74 11.41
N ARG A 15 0.04 3.07 12.14
CA ARG A 15 1.26 3.66 12.67
C ARG A 15 2.18 4.14 11.55
N LEU A 16 2.44 3.31 10.54
CA LEU A 16 3.30 3.67 9.41
C LEU A 16 2.74 4.86 8.61
N LEU A 17 1.43 4.91 8.37
CA LEU A 17 0.75 6.04 7.73
C LEU A 17 0.88 7.32 8.55
N THR A 18 0.72 7.22 9.87
CA THR A 18 0.87 8.36 10.79
C THR A 18 2.33 8.85 10.84
N GLU A 19 3.30 7.96 10.91
CA GLU A 19 4.73 8.30 10.88
C GLU A 19 5.15 8.94 9.54
N THR A 20 4.51 8.57 8.43
CA THR A 20 4.88 9.03 7.09
C THR A 20 4.13 10.29 6.65
N LEU A 21 2.83 10.39 6.93
CA LEU A 21 1.94 11.44 6.41
C LEU A 21 1.16 12.18 7.51
N GLY A 22 1.23 11.74 8.76
CA GLY A 22 0.48 12.31 9.87
C GLY A 22 0.97 13.71 10.26
N ARG A 23 0.05 14.53 10.75
CA ARG A 23 0.35 15.90 11.18
C ARG A 23 1.21 15.92 12.45
N GLN A 24 2.10 16.90 12.54
CA GLN A 24 2.98 17.10 13.71
C GLN A 24 2.39 18.07 14.76
N ASP A 25 1.23 18.67 14.48
CA ASP A 25 0.55 19.63 15.36
C ASP A 25 -0.32 18.98 16.44
N GLY A 26 -0.19 17.67 16.64
CA GLY A 26 -0.91 16.91 17.67
C GLY A 26 -2.33 16.49 17.27
N VAL A 27 -2.83 16.91 16.10
CA VAL A 27 -4.13 16.43 15.59
C VAL A 27 -3.97 15.00 15.10
N LYS A 28 -4.61 14.05 15.81
CA LYS A 28 -4.62 12.65 15.38
C LYS A 28 -5.45 12.51 14.12
N GLN A 29 -4.85 11.93 13.09
CA GLN A 29 -5.54 11.52 11.88
C GLN A 29 -6.06 10.10 12.04
N GLU A 30 -7.35 9.91 11.84
CA GLU A 30 -7.97 8.60 11.84
C GLU A 30 -7.84 7.97 10.45
N TRP A 31 -7.25 6.78 10.40
CA TRP A 31 -7.08 5.99 9.18
C TRP A 31 -8.08 4.85 9.17
N LEU A 32 -9.03 4.91 8.22
CA LEU A 32 -9.96 3.83 7.97
C LEU A 32 -9.31 2.84 7.00
N ILE A 33 -8.87 1.71 7.53
CA ILE A 33 -8.26 0.63 6.75
C ILE A 33 -9.38 -0.34 6.35
N GLU A 34 -9.62 -0.45 5.06
CA GLU A 34 -10.61 -1.33 4.46
C GLU A 34 -9.98 -2.69 4.11
N ASP A 35 -10.52 -3.35 3.10
CA ASP A 35 -10.08 -4.65 2.60
C ASP A 35 -8.61 -4.70 2.15
N THR A 36 -8.06 -5.91 2.26
CA THR A 36 -6.86 -6.30 1.51
C THR A 36 -7.17 -6.31 0.00
N ILE A 37 -6.34 -5.62 -0.78
CA ILE A 37 -6.47 -5.53 -2.25
C ILE A 37 -5.42 -6.34 -3.01
N GLY A 38 -4.46 -6.92 -2.30
CA GLY A 38 -3.44 -7.77 -2.92
C GLY A 38 -2.43 -8.32 -1.92
N ASN A 39 -1.81 -9.44 -2.29
CA ASN A 39 -0.72 -10.07 -1.55
C ASN A 39 0.42 -10.38 -2.52
N TRP A 40 1.64 -10.11 -2.08
CA TRP A 40 2.86 -10.31 -2.86
C TRP A 40 3.91 -11.00 -1.99
N TRP A 41 4.59 -11.99 -2.55
CA TRP A 41 5.62 -12.76 -1.85
C TRP A 41 6.96 -12.64 -2.54
N ARG A 42 8.00 -12.44 -1.71
CA ARG A 42 9.39 -12.54 -2.12
C ARG A 42 9.94 -13.89 -1.68
N PRO A 43 10.31 -14.80 -2.59
CA PRO A 43 10.77 -16.14 -2.20
C PRO A 43 12.18 -16.15 -1.61
N ASN A 44 13.06 -15.24 -2.07
CA ASN A 44 14.49 -15.17 -1.75
C ASN A 44 14.90 -13.76 -1.33
N PHE A 45 16.16 -13.53 -0.95
CA PHE A 45 16.70 -12.20 -0.67
C PHE A 45 17.08 -11.43 -1.96
N GLU A 46 16.21 -11.50 -2.97
CA GLU A 46 16.42 -10.96 -4.31
C GLU A 46 15.21 -10.11 -4.75
N PRO A 47 15.35 -9.17 -5.71
CA PRO A 47 14.29 -8.26 -6.14
C PRO A 47 12.93 -8.84 -6.57
N PRO A 48 12.82 -10.03 -7.20
CA PRO A 48 11.55 -10.55 -7.71
C PRO A 48 10.48 -10.76 -6.64
N GLN A 49 9.24 -10.39 -6.96
CA GLN A 49 8.05 -10.58 -6.12
C GLN A 49 6.91 -11.14 -6.97
N TYR A 50 6.08 -11.99 -6.39
CA TYR A 50 5.01 -12.71 -7.10
C TYR A 50 3.67 -12.53 -6.38
N PRO A 51 2.53 -12.42 -7.09
CA PRO A 51 1.20 -12.30 -6.48
C PRO A 51 0.65 -13.66 -5.99
N TYR A 52 1.53 -14.64 -5.81
CA TYR A 52 1.26 -15.99 -5.29
C TYR A 52 2.55 -16.51 -4.64
N ILE A 53 2.46 -17.57 -3.85
CA ILE A 53 3.63 -18.28 -3.34
C ILE A 53 4.13 -19.22 -4.44
N PRO A 54 5.36 -19.05 -4.98
CA PRO A 54 5.83 -19.91 -6.07
C PRO A 54 5.92 -21.39 -5.66
N PRO A 55 5.85 -22.32 -6.62
CA PRO A 55 5.98 -23.76 -6.35
C PRO A 55 7.24 -24.08 -5.55
N HIS A 56 7.14 -25.04 -4.63
CA HIS A 56 8.23 -25.51 -3.76
C HIS A 56 8.79 -24.48 -2.76
N ILE A 57 8.25 -23.25 -2.71
CA ILE A 57 8.60 -22.26 -1.69
C ILE A 57 7.74 -22.47 -0.45
N THR A 58 8.34 -22.98 0.61
CA THR A 58 7.66 -23.19 1.91
C THR A 58 7.91 -22.07 2.91
N LYS A 59 8.96 -21.26 2.70
CA LYS A 59 9.42 -20.19 3.62
C LYS A 59 9.82 -18.93 2.84
N PRO A 60 8.86 -18.15 2.32
CA PRO A 60 9.14 -16.87 1.67
C PRO A 60 9.85 -15.91 2.64
N LYS A 61 10.67 -15.00 2.09
CA LYS A 61 11.45 -14.03 2.89
C LYS A 61 10.70 -12.75 3.20
N GLU A 62 9.70 -12.42 2.39
CA GLU A 62 8.84 -11.25 2.60
C GLU A 62 7.42 -11.60 2.14
N HIS A 63 6.43 -11.22 2.95
CA HIS A 63 5.02 -11.16 2.56
C HIS A 63 4.59 -9.71 2.65
N LYS A 64 4.20 -9.14 1.51
CA LYS A 64 3.70 -7.78 1.39
C LYS A 64 2.20 -7.81 1.13
N ARG A 65 1.45 -7.17 2.00
CA ARG A 65 -0.01 -7.04 1.89
C ARG A 65 -0.36 -5.59 1.55
N LEU A 66 -1.28 -5.42 0.61
CA LEU A 66 -1.80 -4.13 0.19
C LEU A 66 -3.20 -3.94 0.75
N PHE A 67 -3.49 -2.77 1.29
CA PHE A 67 -4.78 -2.42 1.87
C PHE A 67 -5.34 -1.18 1.17
N LEU A 68 -6.66 -1.14 1.01
CA LEU A 68 -7.36 0.07 0.64
C LEU A 68 -7.52 0.94 1.90
N VAL A 69 -7.17 2.23 1.81
CA VAL A 69 -7.34 3.19 2.90
C VAL A 69 -8.36 4.22 2.48
N GLN A 70 -9.49 4.27 3.17
CA GLN A 70 -10.53 5.25 2.90
C GLN A 70 -10.17 6.58 3.57
N LEU A 71 -10.13 7.64 2.77
CA LEU A 71 -9.87 8.99 3.23
C LEU A 71 -11.17 9.66 3.69
N GLN A 72 -11.06 10.54 4.67
CA GLN A 72 -12.13 11.47 5.05
C GLN A 72 -12.33 12.52 3.95
N ASP A 73 -13.51 13.18 3.93
CA ASP A 73 -13.84 14.24 2.97
C ASP A 73 -12.77 15.35 2.91
N ARG A 74 -12.12 15.62 4.05
CA ARG A 74 -10.99 16.56 4.15
C ARG A 74 -9.91 15.97 5.04
N ALA A 75 -8.68 16.00 4.54
CA ALA A 75 -7.50 15.57 5.27
C ALA A 75 -6.31 16.49 4.92
N LEU A 76 -5.40 16.67 5.88
CA LEU A 76 -4.15 17.39 5.67
C LEU A 76 -2.98 16.42 5.93
N PHE A 77 -2.15 16.21 4.91
CA PHE A 77 -0.99 15.33 4.98
C PHE A 77 0.29 16.14 5.16
N ALA A 78 1.12 15.76 6.14
CA ALA A 78 2.46 16.30 6.31
C ALA A 78 3.45 15.45 5.52
N VAL A 79 3.74 15.87 4.28
CA VAL A 79 4.66 15.14 3.40
C VAL A 79 6.12 15.47 3.76
N PRO A 80 6.99 14.46 3.99
CA PRO A 80 8.40 14.72 4.28
C PRO A 80 9.10 15.43 3.11
N LYS A 81 10.02 16.35 3.40
CA LYS A 81 10.64 17.26 2.40
C LYS A 81 11.33 16.55 1.22
N ASN A 82 11.79 15.32 1.41
CA ASN A 82 12.46 14.51 0.40
C ASN A 82 11.49 13.68 -0.47
N TYR A 83 10.19 13.78 -0.22
CA TYR A 83 9.15 13.10 -0.99
C TYR A 83 8.18 14.11 -1.61
N LYS A 84 7.54 13.69 -2.70
CA LYS A 84 6.42 14.39 -3.31
C LYS A 84 5.21 13.46 -3.30
N LEU A 85 4.09 13.95 -2.78
CA LEU A 85 2.81 13.25 -2.89
C LEU A 85 2.18 13.62 -4.24
N VAL A 86 1.86 12.61 -5.05
CA VAL A 86 1.28 12.75 -6.39
C VAL A 86 0.02 11.93 -6.50
N ALA A 87 -0.99 12.46 -7.19
CA ALA A 87 -2.19 11.72 -7.56
C ALA A 87 -1.99 11.14 -8.97
N ALA A 88 -1.82 9.82 -9.07
CA ALA A 88 -1.67 9.13 -10.34
C ALA A 88 -3.02 8.54 -10.78
N PRO A 89 -3.55 8.91 -11.96
CA PRO A 89 -4.76 8.30 -12.48
C PRO A 89 -4.50 6.84 -12.90
N LEU A 90 -5.54 5.98 -12.80
CA LEU A 90 -5.39 4.55 -13.05
C LEU A 90 -4.86 4.20 -14.45
N PHE A 91 -5.14 5.02 -15.47
CA PHE A 91 -4.68 4.77 -16.83
C PHE A 91 -3.17 4.96 -17.01
N GLU A 92 -2.50 5.74 -16.14
CA GLU A 92 -1.02 5.85 -16.16
C GLU A 92 -0.36 4.61 -15.58
N LEU A 93 -1.05 3.93 -14.67
CA LEU A 93 -0.56 2.73 -13.97
C LEU A 93 -0.81 1.46 -14.78
N TYR A 94 -1.96 1.37 -15.44
CA TYR A 94 -2.40 0.18 -16.16
C TYR A 94 -1.37 -0.26 -17.19
N ASP A 95 -0.93 -1.53 -17.07
CA ASP A 95 0.07 -2.17 -17.95
C ASP A 95 1.43 -1.43 -18.05
N ASN A 96 1.75 -0.61 -17.05
CA ASN A 96 2.99 0.19 -17.02
C ASN A 96 3.98 -0.29 -15.94
N ALA A 97 4.31 -1.59 -15.98
CA ALA A 97 5.27 -2.18 -15.04
C ALA A 97 6.70 -1.62 -15.23
N GLN A 98 7.03 -1.08 -16.41
CA GLN A 98 8.34 -0.46 -16.67
C GLN A 98 8.52 0.84 -15.87
N GLY A 99 7.48 1.68 -15.77
CA GLY A 99 7.52 2.94 -15.02
C GLY A 99 7.25 2.77 -13.52
N TYR A 100 6.29 1.90 -13.16
CA TYR A 100 5.77 1.82 -11.79
C TYR A 100 6.11 0.50 -11.06
N GLY A 101 6.75 -0.45 -11.74
CA GLY A 101 6.98 -1.79 -11.21
C GLY A 101 5.70 -2.64 -11.17
N PRO A 102 5.83 -3.95 -10.89
CA PRO A 102 4.73 -4.91 -11.04
C PRO A 102 3.59 -4.72 -10.04
N ILE A 103 3.87 -4.16 -8.85
CA ILE A 103 2.87 -4.02 -7.79
C ILE A 103 1.98 -2.79 -8.00
N ILE A 104 2.57 -1.64 -8.35
CA ILE A 104 1.81 -0.39 -8.50
C ILE A 104 1.03 -0.42 -9.84
N SER A 105 1.62 -0.96 -10.91
CA SER A 105 0.91 -1.10 -12.18
C SER A 105 -0.32 -2.02 -12.10
N SER A 106 -0.30 -3.02 -11.20
CA SER A 106 -1.43 -3.93 -10.99
C SER A 106 -2.58 -3.33 -10.17
N LEU A 107 -2.43 -2.12 -9.61
CA LEU A 107 -3.48 -1.51 -8.77
C LEU A 107 -4.77 -1.27 -9.54
N SER A 108 -4.66 -0.97 -10.84
CA SER A 108 -5.83 -0.80 -11.71
C SER A 108 -6.73 -2.05 -11.74
N GLN A 109 -6.14 -3.25 -11.84
CA GLN A 109 -6.89 -4.51 -11.76
C GLN A 109 -7.35 -4.82 -10.34
N SER A 110 -6.54 -4.56 -9.31
CA SER A 110 -6.94 -4.78 -7.91
C SER A 110 -8.14 -3.92 -7.48
N LEU A 111 -8.26 -2.71 -8.06
CA LEU A 111 -9.28 -1.75 -7.70
C LEU A 111 -10.58 -1.87 -8.53
N CYS A 112 -10.58 -2.65 -9.62
CA CYS A 112 -11.73 -2.73 -10.53
C CYS A 112 -12.99 -3.38 -9.92
N ARG A 113 -12.84 -4.07 -8.77
CA ARG A 113 -13.96 -4.69 -8.04
C ARG A 113 -14.75 -3.73 -7.16
N PHE A 114 -14.26 -2.51 -6.93
CA PHE A 114 -14.91 -1.54 -6.06
C PHE A 114 -15.86 -0.63 -6.84
N ASN A 115 -17.00 -0.32 -6.22
CA ASN A 115 -17.92 0.69 -6.73
C ASN A 115 -17.56 2.06 -6.12
N PHE A 116 -16.83 2.89 -6.87
CA PHE A 116 -16.47 4.24 -6.41
C PHE A 116 -17.64 5.20 -6.59
N VAL A 117 -17.99 5.91 -5.52
CA VAL A 117 -19.00 6.98 -5.53
C VAL A 117 -18.30 8.32 -5.65
N TYR A 118 -18.61 9.05 -6.72
CA TYR A 118 -18.10 10.40 -6.96
C TYR A 118 -19.22 11.39 -6.64
N MET A 119 -19.02 12.21 -5.60
CA MET A 119 -19.96 13.25 -5.14
C MET A 119 -19.54 14.63 -5.63
#